data_AF-A0A072NZ29-F1
#
_entry.id   AF-A0A072NZ29-F1
#
_cell.length_a   1.000
_cell.length_b   1.000
_cell.length_c   1.000
_cell.angle_alpha   90.00
_cell.angle_beta   90.00
_cell.angle_gamma   90.00
#
_symmetry.space_group_name_H-M   'P 1'
#
loop_
_entity.id
_entity.type
_entity.pdbx_description
1 polymer ?
#
loop_
_entity_poly.entity_id
_entity_poly.type
_entity_poly.pdbx_seq_one_letter_code
_entity_poly.pdbx_strand_id
1 'polypeptide(L)'
;MYPPRIQNVQIKVFNTEPAERSPAEDVKSLGDDPNEVKYIIVSFASHGHWDHIFPAKDYHPNAKLFCGKGCFEYSTPSWPTEPDSTFDGRIWDPKNSDLPIEEFPSPSEAPEKWRPLGPYKNALDFFGDGSFWIVDAPGHCLGNIGALARMKTKAGETKWAFLGGDCFHCHHFVHYPEAPYGTGVSVVKTNTFHEDEEAAREIIRQTAELKKGEGQNALIWIAHTDVLEGVWDF
;
A
#
# COMPACT_ATOMS: atom_id res chain seq x y z
N MET A 1 13.02 4.35 -15.19
CA MET A 1 12.02 4.80 -16.21
C MET A 1 10.90 3.77 -16.28
N TYR A 2 9.63 4.18 -16.21
CA TYR A 2 8.45 3.30 -16.25
C TYR A 2 8.27 2.55 -17.59
N PRO A 3 7.50 1.44 -17.64
CA PRO A 3 7.13 0.79 -18.89
C PRO A 3 6.48 1.76 -19.91
N PRO A 4 6.67 1.59 -21.22
CA PRO A 4 6.14 2.51 -22.24
C PRO A 4 4.62 2.68 -22.19
N ARG A 5 3.87 1.64 -21.83
CA ARG A 5 2.41 1.68 -21.70
C ARG A 5 1.97 2.69 -20.64
N ILE A 6 2.65 2.72 -19.48
CA ILE A 6 2.42 3.69 -18.40
C ILE A 6 2.54 5.11 -18.94
N GLN A 7 3.67 5.38 -19.60
CA GLN A 7 4.01 6.72 -20.08
C GLN A 7 3.04 7.22 -21.15
N ASN A 8 2.61 6.30 -22.04
CA ASN A 8 1.77 6.66 -23.18
C ASN A 8 0.28 6.75 -22.84
N VAL A 9 -0.17 6.05 -21.80
CA VAL A 9 -1.59 5.92 -21.44
C VAL A 9 -1.87 6.45 -20.04
N GLN A 10 -1.41 5.76 -18.99
CA GLN A 10 -1.88 6.05 -17.63
C GLN A 10 -1.46 7.44 -17.14
N ILE A 11 -0.22 7.86 -17.37
CA ILE A 11 0.24 9.23 -17.05
C ILE A 11 -0.66 10.30 -17.67
N LYS A 12 -1.14 10.07 -18.90
CA LYS A 12 -2.02 11.01 -19.62
C LYS A 12 -3.47 10.93 -19.16
N VAL A 13 -3.98 9.72 -18.92
CA VAL A 13 -5.37 9.50 -18.47
C VAL A 13 -5.58 10.10 -17.08
N PHE A 14 -4.62 9.95 -16.19
CA PHE A 14 -4.70 10.44 -14.82
C PHE A 14 -4.15 11.87 -14.63
N ASN A 15 -3.63 12.51 -15.70
CA ASN A 15 -3.03 13.84 -15.67
C ASN A 15 -2.05 14.02 -14.50
N THR A 16 -1.06 13.15 -14.44
CA THR A 16 -0.27 12.95 -13.22
C THR A 16 0.80 14.01 -13.07
N GLU A 17 0.92 14.56 -11.87
CA GLU A 17 1.98 15.50 -11.52
C GLU A 17 3.09 14.76 -10.78
N PRO A 18 4.37 14.87 -11.21
CA PRO A 18 5.47 14.28 -10.47
C PRO A 18 5.62 14.96 -9.11
N ALA A 19 5.99 14.18 -8.09
CA ALA A 19 6.31 14.72 -6.78
C ALA A 19 7.50 15.70 -6.86
N GLU A 20 7.49 16.73 -6.01
CA GLU A 20 8.59 17.71 -5.93
C GLU A 20 9.91 17.08 -5.47
N ARG A 21 9.83 15.98 -4.71
CA ARG A 21 10.96 15.22 -4.19
C ARG A 21 10.83 13.76 -4.57
N SER A 22 11.96 13.14 -4.86
CA SER A 22 12.07 11.69 -4.92
C SER A 22 12.02 11.07 -3.51
N PRO A 23 11.70 9.76 -3.40
CA PRO A 23 11.75 9.05 -2.13
C PRO A 23 13.10 9.15 -1.41
N ALA A 24 14.22 9.15 -2.15
CA ALA A 24 15.54 9.39 -1.57
C ALA A 24 15.70 10.83 -1.03
N GLU A 25 15.12 11.83 -1.69
CA GLU A 25 15.14 13.22 -1.20
C GLU A 25 14.23 13.40 0.02
N ASP A 26 13.10 12.69 0.10
CA ASP A 26 12.26 12.65 1.30
C ASP A 26 13.04 12.12 2.50
N VAL A 27 13.75 10.99 2.37
CA VAL A 27 14.60 10.44 3.43
C VAL A 27 15.71 11.42 3.82
N LYS A 28 16.41 12.02 2.84
CA LYS A 28 17.43 13.04 3.11
C LYS A 28 16.88 14.25 3.83
N SER A 29 15.63 14.65 3.57
CA SER A 29 15.01 15.80 4.21
C SER A 29 14.77 15.62 5.71
N LEU A 30 14.71 14.36 6.16
CA LEU A 30 14.62 13.99 7.57
C LEU A 30 16.01 13.87 8.24
N GLY A 31 17.09 14.01 7.47
CA GLY A 31 18.47 13.87 7.96
C GLY A 31 19.02 12.44 7.92
N ASP A 32 18.29 11.51 7.28
CA ASP A 32 18.66 10.10 7.17
C ASP A 32 19.35 9.79 5.83
N ASP A 33 20.10 8.68 5.77
CA ASP A 33 20.72 8.18 4.54
C ASP A 33 19.73 7.27 3.78
N PRO A 34 19.37 7.58 2.52
CA PRO A 34 18.52 6.72 1.69
C PRO A 34 19.04 5.29 1.52
N ASN A 35 20.36 5.08 1.65
CA ASN A 35 20.96 3.75 1.56
C ASN A 35 20.73 2.88 2.80
N GLU A 36 20.28 3.46 3.92
CA GLU A 36 19.95 2.76 5.16
C GLU A 36 18.51 2.23 5.18
N VAL A 37 17.72 2.52 4.14
CA VAL A 37 16.39 1.92 3.97
C VAL A 37 16.55 0.42 3.69
N LYS A 38 16.18 -0.40 4.68
CA LYS A 38 16.33 -1.87 4.62
C LYS A 38 15.13 -2.57 3.99
N TYR A 39 13.93 -2.04 4.21
CA TYR A 39 12.68 -2.68 3.83
C TYR A 39 11.77 -1.68 3.14
N ILE A 40 11.27 -2.06 1.98
CA ILE A 40 10.20 -1.35 1.27
C ILE A 40 9.01 -2.28 1.26
N ILE A 41 8.03 -1.99 2.11
CA ILE A 41 6.78 -2.73 2.14
C ILE A 41 5.87 -2.06 1.14
N VAL A 42 5.72 -2.71 0.00
CA VAL A 42 4.82 -2.25 -1.02
C VAL A 42 3.44 -2.70 -0.58
N SER A 43 2.78 -1.83 0.18
CA SER A 43 1.41 -2.04 0.63
C SER A 43 0.45 -2.28 -0.55
N PHE A 44 0.91 -1.92 -1.77
CA PHE A 44 0.23 -2.10 -3.05
C PHE A 44 1.16 -2.76 -4.06
N ALA A 45 1.31 -4.07 -4.00
CA ALA A 45 0.88 -4.79 -5.20
C ALA A 45 -0.54 -5.27 -4.98
N SER A 46 -1.42 -4.28 -4.82
CA SER A 46 -2.78 -4.47 -5.25
C SER A 46 -2.76 -4.90 -6.73
N HIS A 47 -1.87 -4.31 -7.55
CA HIS A 47 -1.63 -4.75 -8.92
C HIS A 47 -0.53 -3.97 -9.66
N GLY A 48 0.68 -3.80 -9.10
CA GLY A 48 1.82 -3.20 -9.82
C GLY A 48 1.49 -1.91 -10.57
N HIS A 49 0.63 -1.13 -9.95
CA HIS A 49 0.31 0.21 -10.37
C HIS A 49 1.55 1.08 -10.23
N TRP A 50 1.79 1.83 -11.28
CA TRP A 50 3.03 2.57 -11.51
C TRP A 50 3.22 3.72 -10.51
N ASP A 51 2.16 4.19 -9.86
CA ASP A 51 2.16 5.27 -8.87
C ASP A 51 2.48 4.81 -7.44
N HIS A 52 2.49 3.50 -7.18
CA HIS A 52 2.86 2.93 -5.86
C HIS A 52 4.23 2.28 -5.83
N ILE A 53 4.79 2.01 -7.00
CA ILE A 53 6.11 1.43 -7.14
C ILE A 53 6.92 2.23 -8.13
N PHE A 54 8.14 2.56 -7.75
CA PHE A 54 9.14 3.16 -8.62
C PHE A 54 10.33 2.20 -8.75
N PRO A 55 11.27 2.44 -9.68
CA PRO A 55 12.54 1.71 -9.76
C PRO A 55 13.36 1.90 -8.47
N ALA A 56 13.00 1.17 -7.41
CA ALA A 56 13.42 1.46 -6.05
C ALA A 56 14.93 1.36 -5.85
N LYS A 57 15.60 0.53 -6.66
CA LYS A 57 17.06 0.40 -6.68
C LYS A 57 17.79 1.72 -6.91
N ASP A 58 17.23 2.62 -7.71
CA ASP A 58 17.86 3.90 -8.05
C ASP A 58 17.91 4.85 -6.82
N TYR A 59 17.04 4.62 -5.83
CA TYR A 59 16.85 5.48 -4.66
C TYR A 59 17.29 4.81 -3.34
N HIS A 60 17.07 3.51 -3.22
CA HIS A 60 17.30 2.69 -2.03
C HIS A 60 17.94 1.34 -2.41
N PRO A 61 19.23 1.34 -2.82
CA PRO A 61 19.88 0.17 -3.44
C PRO A 61 20.08 -1.02 -2.49
N ASN A 62 19.97 -0.82 -1.18
CA ASN A 62 20.15 -1.87 -0.17
C ASN A 62 18.81 -2.43 0.35
N ALA A 63 17.68 -1.93 -0.16
CA ALA A 63 16.38 -2.33 0.32
C ALA A 63 15.98 -3.72 -0.19
N LYS A 64 15.20 -4.42 0.64
CA LYS A 64 14.42 -5.60 0.25
C LYS A 64 12.95 -5.23 0.17
N LEU A 65 12.29 -5.64 -0.90
CA LEU A 65 10.87 -5.40 -1.13
C LEU A 65 10.03 -6.53 -0.53
N PHE A 66 8.89 -6.16 0.01
CA PHE A 66 7.83 -7.09 0.41
C PHE A 66 6.50 -6.67 -0.20
N CYS A 67 5.69 -7.64 -0.63
CA CYS A 67 4.33 -7.42 -1.14
C CYS A 67 3.37 -8.50 -0.60
N GLY A 68 2.06 -8.33 -0.82
CA GLY A 68 1.08 -9.33 -0.40
C GLY A 68 1.11 -10.61 -1.24
N LYS A 69 0.40 -11.64 -0.80
CA LYS A 69 0.32 -12.90 -1.56
C LYS A 69 -0.46 -12.72 -2.86
N GLY A 70 0.08 -13.23 -3.98
CA GLY A 70 -0.59 -13.21 -5.29
C GLY A 70 -0.21 -12.01 -6.16
N CYS A 71 0.65 -11.13 -5.65
CA CYS A 71 1.20 -9.99 -6.39
C CYS A 71 2.00 -10.44 -7.62
N PHE A 72 2.82 -11.48 -7.51
CA PHE A 72 3.62 -12.00 -8.62
C PHE A 72 2.76 -12.64 -9.71
N GLU A 73 1.68 -13.32 -9.32
CA GLU A 73 0.71 -13.88 -10.27
C GLU A 73 -0.02 -12.75 -11.00
N TYR A 74 -0.52 -11.76 -10.26
CA TYR A 74 -1.26 -10.64 -10.83
C TYR A 74 -0.41 -9.80 -11.79
N SER A 75 0.87 -9.60 -11.47
CA SER A 75 1.79 -8.78 -12.26
C SER A 75 2.42 -9.48 -13.46
N THR A 76 2.05 -10.73 -13.71
CA THR A 76 2.53 -11.51 -14.85
C THR A 76 1.46 -11.62 -15.94
N PRO A 77 1.77 -11.34 -17.21
CA PRO A 77 3.10 -11.02 -17.75
C PRO A 77 3.47 -9.53 -17.61
N SER A 78 4.77 -9.27 -17.43
CA SER A 78 5.35 -7.94 -17.22
C SER A 78 6.23 -7.48 -18.37
N TRP A 79 6.44 -6.17 -18.47
CA TRP A 79 7.45 -5.56 -19.35
C TRP A 79 8.86 -5.98 -18.88
N PRO A 80 9.84 -6.23 -19.78
CA PRO A 80 9.79 -6.07 -21.23
C PRO A 80 9.29 -7.30 -21.99
N THR A 81 9.03 -8.43 -21.31
CA THR A 81 8.55 -9.67 -21.94
C THR A 81 7.21 -9.44 -22.64
N GLU A 82 6.31 -8.67 -22.02
CA GLU A 82 5.13 -8.13 -22.67
C GLU A 82 5.19 -6.60 -22.85
N PRO A 83 5.37 -6.10 -24.09
CA PRO A 83 5.54 -4.66 -24.36
C PRO A 83 4.36 -3.78 -23.95
N ASP A 84 3.14 -4.33 -23.98
CA ASP A 84 1.91 -3.63 -23.62
C ASP A 84 1.57 -3.71 -22.12
N SER A 85 2.38 -4.42 -21.33
CA SER A 85 2.15 -4.54 -19.90
C SER A 85 2.39 -3.22 -19.17
N THR A 86 1.54 -2.95 -18.18
CA THR A 86 1.71 -1.85 -17.22
C THR A 86 2.66 -2.24 -16.08
N PHE A 87 3.00 -3.51 -15.95
CA PHE A 87 3.89 -4.02 -14.92
C PHE A 87 5.35 -3.98 -15.35
N ASP A 88 6.24 -3.54 -14.47
CA ASP A 88 7.69 -3.60 -14.69
C ASP A 88 8.29 -4.88 -14.11
N GLY A 89 8.77 -5.77 -14.97
CA GLY A 89 9.41 -7.02 -14.60
C GLY A 89 10.73 -6.85 -13.85
N ARG A 90 11.39 -5.68 -13.95
CA ARG A 90 12.54 -5.36 -13.08
C ARG A 90 12.16 -5.15 -11.63
N ILE A 91 10.87 -5.11 -11.32
CA ILE A 91 10.37 -5.01 -9.95
C ILE A 91 9.63 -6.29 -9.61
N TRP A 92 8.67 -6.67 -10.45
CA TRP A 92 7.66 -7.66 -10.13
C TRP A 92 7.98 -9.09 -10.52
N ASP A 93 8.96 -9.32 -11.41
CA ASP A 93 9.40 -10.68 -11.72
C ASP A 93 10.57 -11.05 -10.78
N PRO A 94 10.38 -11.97 -9.80
CA PRO A 94 11.44 -12.33 -8.86
C PRO A 94 12.71 -12.86 -9.52
N LYS A 95 12.63 -13.35 -10.77
CA LYS A 95 13.80 -13.82 -11.53
C LYS A 95 14.62 -12.69 -12.13
N ASN A 96 13.98 -11.56 -12.42
CA ASN A 96 14.57 -10.41 -13.11
C ASN A 96 14.58 -9.14 -12.25
N SER A 97 14.10 -9.22 -10.99
CA SER A 97 13.97 -8.07 -10.12
C SER A 97 15.32 -7.48 -9.76
N ASP A 98 15.38 -6.15 -9.76
CA ASP A 98 16.57 -5.36 -9.51
C ASP A 98 17.00 -5.39 -8.04
N LEU A 99 16.04 -5.63 -7.14
CA LEU A 99 16.19 -5.80 -5.70
C LEU A 99 15.52 -7.11 -5.25
N PRO A 100 15.95 -7.72 -4.13
CA PRO A 100 15.24 -8.87 -3.59
C PRO A 100 13.78 -8.52 -3.26
N ILE A 101 12.83 -9.33 -3.73
CA ILE A 101 11.40 -9.15 -3.49
C ILE A 101 10.77 -10.47 -3.00
N GLU A 102 9.91 -10.37 -1.99
CA GLU A 102 9.19 -11.52 -1.41
C GLU A 102 7.71 -11.21 -1.15
N GLU A 103 6.86 -12.20 -1.34
CA GLU A 103 5.46 -12.14 -0.91
C GLU A 103 5.34 -12.56 0.55
N PHE A 104 4.52 -11.85 1.33
CA PHE A 104 4.03 -12.37 2.59
C PHE A 104 3.17 -13.61 2.34
N PRO A 105 3.22 -14.64 3.22
CA PRO A 105 2.32 -15.77 3.11
C PRO A 105 0.89 -15.33 3.43
N SER A 106 -0.11 -15.87 2.75
CA SER A 106 -1.50 -15.53 3.09
C SER A 106 -1.89 -16.08 4.48
N PRO A 107 -2.96 -15.55 5.09
CA PRO A 107 -3.52 -16.14 6.31
C PRO A 107 -3.94 -17.59 6.18
N SER A 108 -4.28 -18.06 4.97
CA SER A 108 -4.58 -19.46 4.71
C SER A 108 -3.33 -20.35 4.60
N GLU A 109 -2.22 -19.80 4.09
CA GLU A 109 -0.96 -20.55 3.92
C GLU A 109 -0.16 -20.68 5.22
N ALA A 110 -0.20 -19.64 6.07
CA ALA A 110 0.58 -19.60 7.33
C ALA A 110 -0.25 -18.99 8.47
N PRO A 111 -1.39 -19.60 8.86
CA PRO A 111 -2.31 -19.03 9.85
C PRO A 111 -1.65 -18.72 11.20
N GLU A 112 -0.57 -19.40 11.56
CA GLU A 112 0.20 -19.16 12.79
C GLU A 112 0.94 -17.81 12.81
N LYS A 113 1.19 -17.19 11.64
CA LYS A 113 1.83 -15.87 11.52
C LYS A 113 0.86 -14.72 11.64
N TRP A 114 -0.43 -15.00 11.50
CA TRP A 114 -1.49 -14.00 11.47
C TRP A 114 -2.34 -14.09 12.73
N ARG A 115 -2.70 -12.94 13.30
CA ARG A 115 -3.57 -12.88 14.47
C ARG A 115 -4.49 -11.67 14.43
N PRO A 116 -5.62 -11.69 15.14
CA PRO A 116 -6.44 -10.50 15.31
C PRO A 116 -5.66 -9.37 16.00
N LEU A 117 -5.85 -8.14 15.52
CA LEU A 117 -5.29 -6.92 16.12
C LEU A 117 -6.30 -5.78 16.00
N GLY A 118 -6.87 -5.36 17.13
CA GLY A 118 -7.95 -4.38 17.12
C GLY A 118 -9.12 -4.89 16.27
N PRO A 119 -9.61 -4.11 15.29
CA PRO A 119 -10.69 -4.53 14.40
C PRO A 119 -10.21 -5.45 13.26
N TYR A 120 -8.90 -5.53 12.99
CA TYR A 120 -8.38 -6.32 11.89
C TYR A 120 -8.31 -7.80 12.25
N LYS A 121 -8.91 -8.65 11.41
CA LYS A 121 -8.98 -10.11 11.63
C LYS A 121 -7.61 -10.78 11.53
N ASN A 122 -6.81 -10.33 10.57
CA ASN A 122 -5.53 -10.92 10.19
C ASN A 122 -4.46 -9.83 10.16
N ALA A 123 -3.60 -9.81 11.18
CA ALA A 123 -2.42 -8.96 11.22
C ALA A 123 -1.16 -9.77 11.54
N LEU A 124 -0.04 -9.41 10.90
CA LEU A 124 1.27 -10.04 11.05
C LEU A 124 2.25 -9.01 11.64
N ASP A 125 2.93 -9.37 12.74
CA ASP A 125 3.96 -8.53 13.36
C ASP A 125 5.24 -8.58 12.53
N PHE A 126 5.55 -7.51 11.79
CA PHE A 126 6.66 -7.55 10.84
C PHE A 126 8.02 -7.57 11.56
N PHE A 127 8.16 -6.82 12.65
CA PHE A 127 9.39 -6.75 13.43
C PHE A 127 9.40 -7.68 14.64
N GLY A 128 8.24 -8.19 15.07
CA GLY A 128 8.09 -9.05 16.24
C GLY A 128 8.10 -8.30 17.57
N ASP A 129 8.12 -6.96 17.55
CA ASP A 129 8.11 -6.09 18.73
C ASP A 129 6.79 -5.31 18.89
N GLY A 130 5.84 -5.54 17.99
CA GLY A 130 4.54 -4.91 17.91
C GLY A 130 4.57 -3.44 17.48
N SER A 131 5.66 -2.96 16.88
CA SER A 131 5.76 -1.60 16.35
C SER A 131 5.15 -1.44 14.95
N PHE A 132 5.18 -2.47 14.12
CA PHE A 132 4.70 -2.41 12.74
C PHE A 132 4.03 -3.71 12.34
N TRP A 133 2.77 -3.60 11.93
CA TRP A 133 1.91 -4.74 11.59
C TRP A 133 1.52 -4.68 10.13
N ILE A 134 1.64 -5.80 9.42
CA ILE A 134 0.99 -5.98 8.12
C ILE A 134 -0.46 -6.37 8.38
N VAL A 135 -1.39 -5.74 7.67
CA VAL A 135 -2.82 -6.07 7.70
C VAL A 135 -3.18 -6.74 6.38
N ASP A 136 -3.75 -7.94 6.44
CA ASP A 136 -4.35 -8.58 5.28
C ASP A 136 -5.61 -7.79 4.88
N ALA A 137 -5.58 -7.16 3.70
CA ALA A 137 -6.57 -6.18 3.30
C ALA A 137 -7.12 -6.43 1.88
N PRO A 138 -7.76 -7.58 1.63
CA PRO A 138 -8.29 -7.90 0.30
C PRO A 138 -9.40 -6.93 -0.11
N GLY A 139 -9.62 -6.78 -1.42
CA GLY A 139 -10.79 -6.07 -1.95
C GLY A 139 -10.48 -5.14 -3.11
N HIS A 140 -9.44 -4.33 -2.98
CA HIS A 140 -8.99 -3.47 -4.09
C HIS A 140 -8.57 -4.34 -5.29
N CYS A 141 -7.65 -5.28 -5.06
CA CYS A 141 -7.25 -6.33 -6.00
C CYS A 141 -6.42 -7.40 -5.27
N LEU A 142 -6.02 -8.46 -5.98
CA LEU A 142 -5.29 -9.59 -5.41
C LEU A 142 -3.95 -9.15 -4.82
N GLY A 143 -3.68 -9.53 -3.57
CA GLY A 143 -2.43 -9.19 -2.88
C GLY A 143 -2.41 -7.82 -2.21
N ASN A 144 -3.54 -7.10 -2.19
CA ASN A 144 -3.66 -5.85 -1.44
C ASN A 144 -3.47 -6.08 0.07
N ILE A 145 -2.60 -5.26 0.68
CA ILE A 145 -2.33 -5.25 2.12
C ILE A 145 -2.42 -3.82 2.63
N GLY A 146 -2.64 -3.67 3.94
CA GLY A 146 -2.42 -2.43 4.66
C GLY A 146 -1.29 -2.60 5.66
N ALA A 147 -0.96 -1.53 6.37
CA ALA A 147 -0.11 -1.63 7.55
C ALA A 147 -0.65 -0.80 8.72
N LEU A 148 -0.34 -1.23 9.94
CA LEU A 148 -0.65 -0.50 11.16
C LEU A 148 0.65 -0.25 11.94
N ALA A 149 1.05 1.01 12.03
CA ALA A 149 2.26 1.44 12.73
C ALA A 149 1.90 1.99 14.12
N ARG A 150 2.55 1.46 15.16
CA ARG A 150 2.49 2.00 16.52
C ARG A 150 3.55 3.08 16.67
N MET A 151 3.12 4.30 16.95
CA MET A 151 3.99 5.47 17.06
C MET A 151 3.94 6.05 18.47
N LYS A 152 4.99 6.77 18.85
CA LYS A 152 5.00 7.61 20.04
C LYS A 152 5.13 9.08 19.66
N THR A 153 4.27 9.92 20.22
CA THR A 153 4.38 11.37 20.06
C THR A 153 5.56 11.92 20.86
N LYS A 154 5.96 13.17 20.60
CA LYS A 154 6.97 13.88 21.41
C LYS A 154 6.57 13.99 22.89
N ALA A 155 5.27 14.01 23.19
CA ALA A 155 4.73 14.01 24.55
C ALA A 155 4.72 12.60 25.20
N GLY A 156 5.11 11.56 24.48
CA GLY A 156 5.17 10.17 24.97
C GLY A 156 3.87 9.38 24.84
N GLU A 157 2.85 9.94 24.19
CA GLU A 157 1.56 9.28 23.96
C GLU A 157 1.68 8.26 22.83
N THR A 158 0.94 7.15 22.94
CA THR A 158 0.90 6.14 21.87
C THR A 158 -0.19 6.49 20.87
N LYS A 159 0.17 6.52 19.59
CA LYS A 159 -0.76 6.63 18.46
C LYS A 159 -0.60 5.44 17.52
N TRP A 160 -1.59 5.23 16.68
CA TRP A 160 -1.60 4.27 15.59
C TRP A 160 -1.77 5.00 14.27
N ALA A 161 -1.00 4.62 13.26
CA ALA A 161 -1.23 5.05 11.88
C ALA A 161 -1.60 3.83 11.04
N PHE A 162 -2.81 3.84 10.48
CA PHE A 162 -3.19 2.89 9.45
C PHE A 162 -2.73 3.43 8.09
N LEU A 163 -1.77 2.73 7.48
CA LEU A 163 -1.28 2.97 6.13
C LEU A 163 -2.08 2.08 5.19
N GLY A 164 -3.20 2.62 4.70
CA GLY A 164 -4.19 1.86 3.95
C GLY A 164 -4.02 1.90 2.44
N GLY A 165 -3.15 2.76 1.92
CA GLY A 165 -3.07 3.18 0.52
C GLY A 165 -4.38 3.05 -0.27
N ASP A 166 -4.51 2.06 -1.14
CA ASP A 166 -5.67 1.87 -2.03
C ASP A 166 -6.75 0.92 -1.48
N CYS A 167 -6.70 0.53 -0.20
CA CYS A 167 -7.82 -0.16 0.47
C CYS A 167 -9.14 0.58 0.21
N PHE A 168 -9.08 1.92 0.13
CA PHE A 168 -10.15 2.77 -0.34
C PHE A 168 -9.61 4.16 -0.71
N HIS A 169 -10.34 4.87 -1.58
CA HIS A 169 -9.89 6.11 -2.23
C HIS A 169 -10.65 7.37 -1.75
N CYS A 170 -11.35 7.27 -0.61
CA CYS A 170 -12.12 8.39 -0.07
C CYS A 170 -12.18 8.32 1.46
N HIS A 171 -11.70 9.37 2.12
CA HIS A 171 -11.65 9.41 3.58
C HIS A 171 -13.04 9.39 4.24
N HIS A 172 -14.10 9.75 3.51
CA HIS A 172 -15.48 9.69 4.02
C HIS A 172 -15.91 8.28 4.42
N PHE A 173 -15.31 7.23 3.83
CA PHE A 173 -15.59 5.84 4.21
C PHE A 173 -15.27 5.53 5.67
N VAL A 174 -14.32 6.26 6.27
CA VAL A 174 -13.97 6.10 7.69
C VAL A 174 -15.13 6.52 8.61
N HIS A 175 -15.96 7.47 8.16
CA HIS A 175 -17.12 7.96 8.93
C HIS A 175 -18.44 7.33 8.46
N TYR A 176 -18.52 6.94 7.20
CA TYR A 176 -19.70 6.38 6.55
C TYR A 176 -19.29 5.08 5.83
N PRO A 177 -19.00 4.00 6.57
CA PRO A 177 -18.45 2.78 5.99
C PRO A 177 -19.38 2.10 5.00
N GLU A 178 -20.68 2.39 5.03
CA GLU A 178 -21.68 1.86 4.08
C GLU A 178 -22.00 2.82 2.92
N ALA A 179 -21.27 3.93 2.79
CA ALA A 179 -21.47 4.83 1.64
C ALA A 179 -21.24 4.07 0.32
N PRO A 180 -22.02 4.34 -0.73
CA PRO A 180 -21.86 3.66 -2.00
C PRO A 180 -20.48 3.91 -2.60
N TYR A 181 -19.94 2.93 -3.32
CA TYR A 181 -18.74 3.16 -4.10
C TYR A 181 -19.00 4.11 -5.26
N GLY A 182 -17.99 4.91 -5.60
CA GLY A 182 -17.99 5.67 -6.84
C GLY A 182 -18.04 4.71 -8.03
N THR A 183 -18.88 5.03 -9.02
CA THR A 183 -19.00 4.26 -10.26
C THR A 183 -18.49 5.07 -11.44
N GLY A 184 -18.21 4.41 -12.57
CA GLY A 184 -17.74 5.06 -13.80
C GLY A 184 -16.25 4.91 -14.03
N VAL A 185 -15.59 4.04 -13.28
CA VAL A 185 -14.20 3.64 -13.50
C VAL A 185 -14.22 2.26 -14.15
N SER A 186 -14.31 2.21 -15.48
CA SER A 186 -14.40 0.95 -16.23
C SER A 186 -13.04 0.24 -16.39
N VAL A 187 -12.17 0.34 -15.38
CA VAL A 187 -10.84 -0.32 -15.35
C VAL A 187 -10.94 -1.76 -14.84
N VAL A 188 -11.89 -2.03 -13.93
CA VAL A 188 -12.19 -3.35 -13.39
C VAL A 188 -13.67 -3.70 -13.58
N LYS A 189 -14.01 -5.00 -13.53
CA LYS A 189 -15.35 -5.52 -13.87
C LYS A 189 -16.47 -4.95 -13.01
N THR A 190 -16.16 -4.57 -11.78
CA THR A 190 -17.10 -3.97 -10.81
C THR A 190 -17.47 -2.54 -11.16
N ASN A 191 -16.79 -1.90 -12.13
CA ASN A 191 -16.96 -0.49 -12.48
C ASN A 191 -16.69 0.48 -11.30
N THR A 192 -15.93 0.01 -10.31
CA THR A 192 -15.39 0.75 -9.17
C THR A 192 -13.85 0.68 -9.19
N PHE A 193 -13.17 1.06 -8.11
CA PHE A 193 -11.75 0.77 -7.93
C PHE A 193 -11.50 -0.56 -7.20
N HIS A 194 -12.54 -1.31 -6.82
CA HIS A 194 -12.42 -2.52 -6.00
C HIS A 194 -12.83 -3.76 -6.79
N GLU A 195 -11.91 -4.69 -7.02
CA GLU A 195 -12.20 -5.97 -7.70
C GLU A 195 -13.13 -6.88 -6.88
N ASP A 196 -13.03 -6.82 -5.55
CA ASP A 196 -13.95 -7.45 -4.60
C ASP A 196 -14.49 -6.38 -3.64
N GLU A 197 -15.68 -5.90 -3.97
CA GLU A 197 -16.38 -4.83 -3.27
C GLU A 197 -16.70 -5.17 -1.82
N GLU A 198 -17.01 -6.44 -1.52
CA GLU A 198 -17.40 -6.90 -0.17
C GLU A 198 -16.18 -7.03 0.73
N ALA A 199 -15.10 -7.62 0.22
CA ALA A 199 -13.82 -7.68 0.93
C ALA A 199 -13.28 -6.28 1.23
N ALA A 200 -13.33 -5.37 0.26
CA ALA A 200 -12.94 -3.97 0.46
C ALA A 200 -13.84 -3.28 1.52
N ARG A 201 -15.14 -3.58 1.49
CA ARG A 201 -16.11 -3.01 2.45
C ARG A 201 -15.79 -3.45 3.86
N GLU A 202 -15.37 -4.69 4.03
CA GLU A 202 -14.98 -5.22 5.33
C GLU A 202 -13.75 -4.48 5.90
N ILE A 203 -12.73 -4.20 5.07
CA ILE A 203 -11.58 -3.41 5.50
C ILE A 203 -11.96 -1.96 5.84
N ILE A 204 -12.87 -1.37 5.07
CA ILE A 204 -13.45 -0.05 5.37
C ILE A 204 -14.15 -0.05 6.74
N ARG A 205 -14.99 -1.07 7.02
CA ARG A 205 -15.67 -1.20 8.33
C ARG A 205 -14.67 -1.33 9.47
N GLN A 206 -13.67 -2.19 9.32
CA GLN A 206 -12.64 -2.36 10.34
C GLN A 206 -11.85 -1.06 10.58
N THR A 207 -11.53 -0.33 9.51
CA THR A 207 -10.83 0.96 9.62
C THR A 207 -11.70 2.04 10.27
N ALA A 208 -13.00 2.07 9.97
CA ALA A 208 -13.97 2.93 10.64
C ALA A 208 -14.10 2.59 12.14
N GLU A 209 -14.07 1.30 12.49
CA GLU A 209 -14.06 0.84 13.89
C GLU A 209 -12.78 1.25 14.61
N LEU A 210 -11.60 1.13 13.96
CA LEU A 210 -10.33 1.63 14.51
C LEU A 210 -10.46 3.12 14.85
N LYS A 211 -10.91 3.94 13.88
CA LYS A 211 -11.06 5.39 14.09
C LYS A 211 -12.06 5.71 15.19
N LYS A 212 -13.17 4.98 15.26
CA LYS A 212 -14.18 5.16 16.31
C LYS A 212 -13.65 4.80 17.70
N GLY A 213 -12.84 3.75 17.80
CA GLY A 213 -12.28 3.28 19.07
C GLY A 213 -11.15 4.16 19.60
N GLU A 214 -10.17 4.47 18.76
CA GLU A 214 -8.96 5.21 19.13
C GLU A 214 -9.11 6.74 18.98
N GLY A 215 -10.13 7.21 18.25
CA GLY A 215 -10.39 8.63 18.04
C GLY A 215 -9.20 9.34 17.40
N GLN A 216 -8.69 10.38 18.08
CA GLN A 216 -7.53 11.16 17.63
C GLN A 216 -6.20 10.39 17.73
N ASN A 217 -6.19 9.23 18.39
CA ASN A 217 -5.01 8.39 18.50
C ASN A 217 -4.86 7.44 17.30
N ALA A 218 -5.85 7.31 16.42
CA ALA A 218 -5.73 6.64 15.14
C ALA A 218 -5.68 7.65 13.99
N LEU A 219 -4.57 7.67 13.27
CA LEU A 219 -4.39 8.38 12.00
C LEU A 219 -4.70 7.42 10.86
N ILE A 220 -5.58 7.83 9.94
CA ILE A 220 -5.94 7.02 8.78
C ILE A 220 -5.31 7.64 7.53
N TRP A 221 -4.27 7.00 7.00
CA TRP A 221 -3.51 7.47 5.85
C TRP A 221 -3.69 6.51 4.69
N ILE A 222 -4.52 6.92 3.73
CA ILE A 222 -4.68 6.28 2.43
C ILE A 222 -3.86 7.04 1.38
N ALA A 223 -3.57 6.42 0.24
CA ALA A 223 -2.61 6.96 -0.73
C ALA A 223 -3.22 8.10 -1.54
N HIS A 224 -4.50 7.94 -1.88
CA HIS A 224 -5.24 8.91 -2.68
C HIS A 224 -6.22 9.69 -1.80
N THR A 225 -5.68 10.61 -1.00
CA THR A 225 -6.43 11.57 -0.19
C THR A 225 -5.87 12.97 -0.39
N ASP A 226 -6.72 13.98 -0.29
CA ASP A 226 -6.36 15.39 -0.39
C ASP A 226 -5.73 15.94 0.91
N VAL A 227 -5.94 15.24 2.04
CA VAL A 227 -5.39 15.63 3.34
C VAL A 227 -4.85 14.42 4.10
N LEU A 228 -3.64 14.57 4.66
CA LEU A 228 -3.07 13.63 5.64
C LEU A 228 -3.49 14.05 7.06
N GLU A 229 -4.16 13.16 7.79
CA GLU A 229 -4.55 13.42 9.18
C GLU A 229 -3.32 13.64 10.08
N GLY A 230 -3.34 14.68 10.90
CA GLY A 230 -2.27 14.94 11.87
C GLY A 230 -0.93 15.39 11.26
N VAL A 231 -0.88 15.70 9.95
CA VAL A 231 0.34 16.17 9.28
C VAL A 231 0.88 17.48 9.86
N TRP A 232 0.06 18.24 10.58
CA TRP A 232 0.40 19.53 11.21
C TRP A 232 0.79 19.41 12.69
N ASP A 233 0.74 18.22 13.28
CA ASP A 233 0.87 18.00 14.74
C ASP A 233 2.34 17.76 15.19
N PHE A 234 3.33 18.31 14.48
CA PHE A 234 4.75 18.08 14.73
C PHE A 234 5.38 18.96 15.83
#